data_AF-A0AB35UEC5-F1
#
_entry.id   AF-A0AB35UEC5-F1
#
_cell.length_a   1.000
_cell.length_b   1.000
_cell.length_c   1.000
_cell.angle_alpha   90.00
_cell.angle_beta   90.00
_cell.angle_gamma   90.00
#
_symmetry.space_group_name_H-M   'P 1'
#
loop_
_entity.id
_entity.type
_entity.pdbx_description
1 polymer ?
#
loop_
_entity_poly.entity_id
_entity_poly.type
_entity_poly.pdbx_seq_one_letter_code
_entity_poly.pdbx_strand_id
1 'polypeptide(L)'
;MTTTPSADVAPISRAMNVRVTEAQAVAMCAKHKAEISAIESLPSGGTRIVLMNIADAATVAKAFGSKVLTGTVQRTGWIRAR
;
A
#
# COMPACT_ATOMS: atom_id res chain seq x y z
N MET A 1 17.73 -13.93 -30.29
CA MET A 1 16.43 -13.33 -29.95
C MET A 1 16.30 -13.41 -28.44
N THR A 2 16.69 -12.35 -27.74
CA THR A 2 16.70 -12.27 -26.26
C THR A 2 15.70 -11.19 -25.87
N THR A 3 14.52 -11.61 -25.42
CA THR A 3 13.50 -10.67 -24.94
C THR A 3 13.75 -10.40 -23.46
N THR A 4 14.32 -9.24 -23.17
CA THR A 4 14.30 -8.61 -21.84
C THR A 4 12.84 -8.28 -21.49
N PRO A 5 12.26 -8.75 -20.38
CA PRO A 5 11.00 -8.19 -19.92
C PRO A 5 11.27 -6.78 -19.38
N SER A 6 10.68 -5.78 -20.03
CA SER A 6 10.73 -4.36 -19.66
C SER A 6 10.25 -4.15 -18.23
N ALA A 7 11.10 -3.52 -17.40
CA ALA A 7 10.87 -3.20 -16.01
C ALA A 7 9.96 -1.97 -15.80
N ASP A 8 8.83 -1.87 -16.52
CA ASP A 8 7.86 -0.77 -16.36
C ASP A 8 6.42 -1.25 -16.14
N VAL A 9 6.25 -2.48 -15.64
CA VAL A 9 5.00 -2.84 -14.95
C VAL A 9 5.25 -2.52 -13.48
N ALA A 10 4.74 -1.39 -12.99
CA ALA A 10 4.69 -1.12 -11.56
C ALA A 10 4.20 -2.40 -10.86
N PRO A 11 4.99 -3.03 -9.97
CA PRO A 11 4.66 -4.34 -9.47
C PRO A 11 3.31 -4.27 -8.79
N ILE A 12 2.40 -5.12 -9.26
CA ILE A 12 1.06 -5.28 -8.72
C ILE A 12 1.22 -5.71 -7.25
N SER A 13 1.24 -4.73 -6.36
CA SER A 13 1.60 -4.89 -4.96
C SER A 13 0.33 -4.87 -4.11
N ARG A 14 0.22 -5.85 -3.21
CA ARG A 14 -0.79 -5.86 -2.14
C ARG A 14 -0.59 -4.76 -1.09
N ALA A 15 0.57 -4.11 -1.10
CA ALA A 15 0.93 -3.03 -0.19
C ALA A 15 0.82 -1.67 -0.87
N MET A 16 0.16 -0.72 -0.20
CA MET A 16 0.05 0.68 -0.61
C MET A 16 0.30 1.62 0.58
N ASN A 17 0.74 2.83 0.28
CA ASN A 17 0.87 3.88 1.28
C ASN A 17 -0.18 4.95 0.98
N VAL A 18 -0.85 5.48 2.00
CA VAL A 18 -1.95 6.43 1.85
C VAL A 18 -1.80 7.59 2.83
N ARG A 19 -2.17 8.80 2.39
CA ARG A 19 -2.14 10.01 3.23
C ARG A 19 -3.40 10.14 4.09
N VAL A 20 -3.73 9.09 4.85
CA VAL A 20 -4.84 9.08 5.81
C VAL A 20 -4.38 8.47 7.12
N THR A 21 -5.18 8.70 8.16
CA THR A 21 -4.98 8.04 9.47
C THR A 21 -5.30 6.55 9.38
N GLU A 22 -4.79 5.79 10.34
CA GLU A 22 -5.06 4.35 10.46
C GLU A 22 -6.57 4.06 10.55
N ALA A 23 -7.29 4.82 11.38
CA ALA A 23 -8.75 4.67 11.52
C ALA A 23 -9.49 4.88 10.19
N GLN A 24 -9.11 5.90 9.41
CA GLN A 24 -9.67 6.15 8.08
C GLN A 24 -9.30 5.04 7.09
N ALA A 25 -8.09 4.50 7.19
CA ALA A 25 -7.64 3.39 6.39
C ALA A 25 -8.46 2.11 6.66
N VAL A 26 -8.65 1.76 7.93
CA VAL A 26 -9.49 0.62 8.36
C VAL A 26 -10.93 0.81 7.89
N ALA A 27 -11.53 1.98 8.10
CA ALA A 27 -12.89 2.27 7.68
C ALA A 27 -13.09 2.11 6.16
N MET A 28 -12.10 2.56 5.36
CA MET A 28 -12.13 2.40 3.91
C MET A 28 -12.02 0.93 3.52
N CYS A 29 -11.10 0.17 4.09
CA CYS A 29 -10.95 -1.26 3.78
C CYS A 29 -12.21 -2.04 4.17
N ALA A 30 -12.78 -1.77 5.35
CA ALA A 30 -14.03 -2.39 5.80
C ALA A 30 -15.21 -2.07 4.87
N LYS A 31 -15.33 -0.83 4.39
CA LYS A 31 -16.36 -0.43 3.42
C LYS A 31 -16.27 -1.21 2.11
N HIS A 32 -15.06 -1.58 1.70
CA HIS A 32 -14.80 -2.33 0.47
C HIS A 32 -14.68 -3.84 0.69
N LYS A 33 -14.90 -4.34 1.92
CA LYS A 33 -14.71 -5.76 2.31
C LYS A 33 -13.30 -6.27 2.01
N ALA A 34 -12.31 -5.38 2.03
CA ALA A 34 -10.92 -5.69 1.77
C ALA A 34 -10.24 -6.13 3.06
N GLU A 35 -9.71 -7.35 3.08
CA GLU A 35 -9.07 -7.90 4.28
C GLU A 35 -7.63 -7.36 4.43
N ILE A 36 -7.35 -6.76 5.58
CA ILE A 36 -6.04 -6.19 5.92
C ILE A 36 -5.15 -7.29 6.49
N SER A 37 -3.97 -7.47 5.89
CA SER A 37 -2.89 -8.32 6.40
C SER A 37 -2.03 -7.60 7.43
N ALA A 38 -1.70 -6.34 7.17
CA ALA A 38 -0.94 -5.49 8.09
C ALA A 38 -1.29 -4.02 7.87
N ILE A 39 -1.27 -3.23 8.94
CA ILE A 39 -1.48 -1.79 8.90
C ILE A 39 -0.48 -1.11 9.83
N GLU A 40 0.14 -0.05 9.34
CA GLU A 40 1.20 0.64 10.06
C GLU A 40 1.10 2.14 9.79
N SER A 41 1.03 2.96 10.84
CA SER A 41 1.15 4.42 10.70
C SER A 41 2.58 4.80 10.28
N LEU A 42 2.71 5.70 9.31
CA LEU A 42 4.01 6.12 8.78
C LEU A 42 4.57 7.32 9.57
N PRO A 43 5.87 7.33 9.93
CA PRO A 43 6.49 8.45 10.65
C PRO A 43 6.44 9.77 9.88
N SER A 44 6.50 9.70 8.54
CA SER A 44 6.39 10.86 7.65
C SER A 44 4.95 11.35 7.47
N GLY A 45 3.98 10.75 8.17
CA GLY A 45 2.55 11.00 8.01
C GLY A 45 1.89 10.07 6.99
N GLY A 46 0.67 9.64 7.31
CA GLY A 46 -0.09 8.66 6.53
C GLY A 46 -0.01 7.26 7.12
N THR A 47 -0.49 6.28 6.35
CA THR A 47 -0.61 4.88 6.77
C THR A 47 -0.18 3.96 5.63
N ARG A 48 0.59 2.93 5.96
CA ARG A 48 0.88 1.80 5.09
C ARG A 48 -0.18 0.73 5.34
N ILE A 49 -0.81 0.26 4.26
CA ILE A 49 -1.80 -0.80 4.30
C ILE A 49 -1.28 -1.93 3.44
N VAL A 50 -1.25 -3.13 4.00
CA VAL A 50 -1.00 -4.38 3.27
C VAL A 50 -2.28 -5.18 3.31
N LEU A 51 -2.84 -5.49 2.15
CA LEU A 51 -4.05 -6.30 2.02
C LEU A 51 -3.68 -7.77 1.78
N MET A 52 -4.62 -8.67 2.04
CA MET A 52 -4.39 -10.11 1.84
C MET A 52 -4.20 -10.47 0.36
N ASN A 53 -4.91 -9.77 -0.53
CA ASN A 53 -4.86 -10.03 -1.96
C ASN A 53 -4.72 -8.75 -2.78
N ILE A 54 -4.34 -8.95 -4.04
CA ILE A 54 -4.03 -7.89 -5.01
C ILE A 54 -5.30 -7.22 -5.55
N ALA A 55 -6.39 -7.96 -5.71
CA ALA A 55 -7.65 -7.44 -6.27
C ALA A 55 -8.26 -6.38 -5.34
N ASP A 56 -8.24 -6.66 -4.04
CA ASP A 56 -8.64 -5.72 -3.00
C ASP A 56 -7.72 -4.51 -2.98
N ALA A 57 -6.40 -4.71 -3.14
CA ALA A 57 -5.46 -3.60 -3.21
C ALA A 57 -5.72 -2.67 -4.41
N ALA A 58 -6.04 -3.22 -5.58
CA ALA A 58 -6.42 -2.39 -6.72
C ALA A 58 -7.74 -1.62 -6.46
N THR A 59 -8.71 -2.26 -5.82
CA THR A 59 -10.02 -1.65 -5.50
C THR A 59 -9.87 -0.52 -4.48
N VAL A 60 -9.16 -0.78 -3.40
CA VAL A 60 -8.92 0.17 -2.31
C VAL A 60 -8.01 1.31 -2.77
N ALA A 61 -6.99 1.04 -3.59
CA ALA A 61 -6.16 2.09 -4.17
C ALA A 61 -6.97 3.05 -5.06
N LYS A 62 -7.90 2.53 -5.88
CA LYS A 62 -8.83 3.35 -6.65
C LYS A 62 -9.76 4.18 -5.76
N ALA A 63 -10.24 3.60 -4.65
CA ALA A 63 -11.08 4.30 -3.69
C ALA A 63 -10.35 5.44 -2.96
N PHE A 64 -9.06 5.25 -2.66
CA PHE A 64 -8.22 6.31 -2.11
C PHE A 64 -7.84 7.39 -3.13
N GLY A 65 -7.69 7.02 -4.40
CA GLY A 65 -7.42 7.95 -5.49
C GLY A 65 -6.18 8.79 -5.23
N SER A 66 -6.33 10.12 -5.19
CA SER A 66 -5.25 11.08 -4.94
C SER A 66 -4.60 10.98 -3.56
N LYS A 67 -5.19 10.22 -2.62
CA LYS A 67 -4.61 9.96 -1.30
C LYS A 67 -3.57 8.86 -1.32
N VAL A 68 -3.48 8.06 -2.40
CA VAL A 68 -2.42 7.07 -2.56
C VAL A 68 -1.09 7.79 -2.77
N LEU A 69 -0.11 7.49 -1.92
CA LEU A 69 1.25 8.01 -2.03
C LEU A 69 2.00 7.18 -3.08
N THR A 70 2.17 7.76 -4.28
CA THR A 70 2.85 7.13 -5.42
C THR A 70 4.36 7.40 -5.48
N GLY A 71 4.86 8.31 -4.64
CA GLY A 71 6.28 8.65 -4.54
C GLY A 71 7.07 7.74 -3.59
N THR A 72 8.38 7.95 -3.51
CA THR A 72 9.29 7.25 -2.59
C THR A 72 8.92 7.57 -1.15
N VAL A 73 8.04 6.76 -0.56
CA VAL A 73 7.77 6.80 0.88
C VAL A 73 8.99 6.24 1.59
N GLN A 74 9.64 7.07 2.40
CA GLN A 74 10.73 6.64 3.28
C GLN A 74 10.17 5.60 4.25
N ARG A 75 10.42 4.33 3.94
CA ARG A 75 10.17 3.23 4.86
C ARG A 75 11.39 3.18 5.76
N THR A 76 11.23 3.45 7.04
CA THR A 76 12.26 3.06 8.02
C THR A 76 12.40 1.55 7.91
N GLY A 77 13.47 1.09 7.26
CA GLY A 77 13.77 -0.32 7.14
C GLY A 77 13.82 -0.92 8.53
N TRP A 78 13.09 -2.02 8.74
CA TRP A 78 13.14 -2.77 9.99
C TRP A 78 14.59 -3.16 10.26
N ILE A 79 15.27 -2.44 11.16
CA ILE A 79 16.57 -2.86 11.69
C ILE A 79 16.26 -3.90 12.76
N ARG A 80 16.57 -5.17 12.47
CA ARG A 80 16.77 -6.14 13.55
C ARG A 80 18.06 -5.71 14.26
N ALA A 81 17.94 -5.18 15.46
CA ALA A 81 19.09 -5.11 16.36
C ALA A 81 19.60 -6.56 16.54
N ARG A 82 20.91 -6.74 16.33
CA ARG A 82 21.61 -8.02 16.42
C ARG A 82 21.62 -8.54 17.85
#